data_AF-A0A934F8C4-F1
#
_entry.id   AF-A0A934F8C4-F1
#
_cell.length_a   1.000
_cell.length_b   1.000
_cell.length_c   1.000
_cell.angle_alpha   90.00
_cell.angle_beta   90.00
_cell.angle_gamma   90.00
#
_symmetry.space_group_name_H-M   'P 1'
#
loop_
_entity.id
_entity.type
_entity.pdbx_description
1 polymer ?
#
loop_
_entity_poly.entity_id
_entity_poly.type
_entity_poly.pdbx_seq_one_letter_code
_entity_poly.pdbx_strand_id
1 'polypeptide(L)'
;MSSLIIVSAKPNPLGKDRTTTGPIARQLLGEWVDIRNGSPAAISLADKGLAHVTYDQHGRPATQPVIYWSGDPLVSLQPGQTVRIHTGKRADAWQTDPVDAAGASFHSYAEEPNFVLNNVYGDTISLWKKDAAGKWTAPLIDSASYAANPPEGRVLQRRPGSNNLV
;
A
#
# COMPACT_ATOMS: atom_id res chain seq x y z
N MET A 1 -0.81 16.89 -12.72
CA MET A 1 -1.27 15.84 -11.78
C MET A 1 -0.29 14.69 -11.84
N SER A 2 0.03 14.05 -10.71
CA SER A 2 0.92 12.88 -10.70
C SER A 2 0.27 11.73 -11.47
N SER A 3 1.06 10.97 -12.21
CA SER A 3 0.56 9.97 -13.17
C SER A 3 0.07 8.68 -12.49
N LEU A 4 0.70 8.30 -11.38
CA LEU A 4 0.22 7.27 -10.46
C LEU A 4 -0.09 7.90 -9.10
N ILE A 5 -1.21 7.49 -8.51
CA ILE A 5 -1.78 8.13 -7.33
C ILE A 5 -2.20 7.04 -6.34
N ILE A 6 -1.80 7.16 -5.08
CA ILE A 6 -2.35 6.37 -3.97
C ILE A 6 -3.76 6.90 -3.71
N VAL A 7 -4.78 6.05 -3.83
CA VAL A 7 -6.20 6.48 -3.80
C VAL A 7 -6.97 5.97 -2.59
N SER A 8 -6.61 4.81 -2.07
CA SER A 8 -7.25 4.22 -0.90
C SER A 8 -6.31 3.26 -0.18
N ALA A 9 -6.61 3.00 1.09
CA ALA A 9 -5.98 1.95 1.85
C ALA A 9 -6.97 1.36 2.86
N LYS A 10 -6.77 0.09 3.23
CA LYS A 10 -7.43 -0.56 4.35
C LYS A 10 -6.36 -1.03 5.34
N PRO A 11 -5.92 -0.17 6.28
CA PRO A 11 -4.76 -0.47 7.13
C PRO A 11 -5.10 -1.34 8.36
N ASN A 12 -6.38 -1.42 8.73
CA ASN A 12 -6.84 -2.20 9.88
C ASN A 12 -7.91 -3.21 9.46
N PRO A 13 -7.56 -4.40 8.94
CA PRO A 13 -8.53 -5.43 8.60
C PRO A 13 -9.22 -6.01 9.83
N LEU A 14 -10.37 -6.64 9.58
CA LEU A 14 -11.16 -7.28 10.64
C LEU A 14 -10.34 -8.35 11.37
N GLY A 15 -10.33 -8.26 12.69
CA GLY A 15 -9.73 -9.23 13.59
C GLY A 15 -8.23 -9.08 13.83
N LYS A 16 -7.53 -8.18 13.13
CA LYS A 16 -6.05 -8.04 13.20
C LYS A 16 -5.52 -7.88 14.62
N ASP A 17 -6.19 -7.06 15.42
CA ASP A 17 -5.76 -6.73 16.77
C ASP A 17 -6.37 -7.64 17.85
N ARG A 18 -7.01 -8.76 17.46
CA ARG A 18 -7.74 -9.66 18.38
C ARG A 18 -6.92 -10.87 18.85
N THR A 19 -5.75 -11.14 18.27
CA THR A 19 -4.91 -12.30 18.57
C THR A 19 -3.51 -11.92 19.03
N THR A 20 -2.98 -12.62 20.05
CA THR A 20 -1.65 -12.38 20.62
C THR A 20 -0.50 -12.92 19.77
N THR A 21 -0.80 -13.73 18.75
CA THR A 21 0.19 -14.44 17.91
C THR A 21 0.59 -13.65 16.65
N GLY A 22 0.18 -12.40 16.53
CA GLY A 22 0.36 -11.59 15.31
C GLY A 22 -0.70 -11.89 14.25
N PRO A 23 -0.63 -11.18 13.10
CA PRO A 23 -1.64 -11.29 12.06
C PRO A 23 -1.58 -12.63 11.32
N ILE A 24 -2.75 -13.20 11.01
CA ILE A 24 -2.85 -14.39 10.14
C ILE A 24 -2.87 -13.99 8.66
N ALA A 25 -2.62 -14.94 7.76
CA ALA A 25 -2.58 -14.69 6.31
C ALA A 25 -3.80 -13.93 5.78
N ARG A 26 -5.03 -14.32 6.16
CA ARG A 26 -6.25 -13.61 5.77
C ARG A 26 -6.27 -12.15 6.22
N GLN A 27 -5.72 -11.82 7.39
CA GLN A 27 -5.64 -10.44 7.86
C GLN A 27 -4.63 -9.66 7.03
N LEU A 28 -3.46 -10.22 6.74
CA LEU A 28 -2.47 -9.59 5.85
C LEU A 28 -3.00 -9.38 4.42
N LEU A 29 -3.90 -10.25 3.96
CA LEU A 29 -4.62 -10.08 2.69
C LEU A 29 -5.77 -9.08 2.81
N GLY A 30 -6.35 -8.89 3.99
CA GLY A 30 -7.33 -7.84 4.26
C GLY A 30 -6.71 -6.45 4.42
N GLU A 31 -5.39 -6.37 4.52
CA GLU A 31 -4.64 -5.14 4.64
C GLU A 31 -3.98 -4.76 3.33
N TRP A 32 -4.31 -3.58 2.80
CA TRP A 32 -3.87 -3.23 1.45
C TRP A 32 -3.83 -1.73 1.18
N VAL A 33 -3.13 -1.37 0.10
CA VAL A 33 -3.06 -0.02 -0.49
C VAL A 33 -3.41 -0.11 -1.98
N ASP A 34 -4.23 0.82 -2.46
CA ASP A 34 -4.58 0.95 -3.87
C ASP A 34 -3.80 2.09 -4.53
N ILE A 35 -3.17 1.78 -5.66
CA ILE A 35 -2.57 2.77 -6.57
C ILE A 35 -3.36 2.77 -7.88
N ARG A 36 -3.75 3.96 -8.34
CA ARG A 36 -4.47 4.16 -9.60
C ARG A 36 -3.62 4.92 -10.62
N ASN A 37 -3.72 4.53 -11.88
CA ASN A 37 -3.25 5.34 -12.99
C ASN A 37 -4.23 6.49 -13.26
N GLY A 38 -3.82 7.72 -12.92
CA GLY A 38 -4.59 8.94 -13.15
C GLY A 38 -4.25 9.64 -14.48
N SER A 39 -3.35 9.07 -15.28
CA SER A 39 -2.91 9.64 -16.56
C SER A 39 -3.72 9.09 -17.74
N PRO A 40 -3.70 9.76 -18.91
CA PRO A 40 -4.36 9.27 -20.11
C PRO A 40 -3.56 8.19 -20.86
N ALA A 41 -2.37 7.80 -20.37
CA ALA A 41 -1.51 6.80 -21.00
C ALA A 41 -1.32 5.58 -20.07
N ALA A 42 -0.97 4.43 -20.64
CA ALA A 42 -0.61 3.26 -19.84
C ALA A 42 0.69 3.49 -19.04
N ILE A 43 0.77 2.96 -17.83
CA ILE A 43 1.95 3.08 -16.96
C ILE A 43 2.44 1.70 -16.52
N SER A 44 3.66 1.36 -16.88
CA SER A 44 4.36 0.17 -16.37
C SER A 44 4.69 0.30 -14.88
N LEU A 45 4.54 -0.81 -14.16
CA LEU A 45 4.88 -0.92 -12.75
C LEU A 45 6.31 -1.43 -12.49
N ALA A 46 7.08 -1.80 -13.52
CA ALA A 46 8.37 -2.50 -13.40
C ALA A 46 9.41 -1.79 -12.50
N ASP A 47 9.38 -0.46 -12.50
CA ASP A 47 10.29 0.44 -11.80
C ASP A 47 9.61 1.16 -10.63
N LYS A 48 8.40 0.72 -10.23
CA LYS A 48 7.61 1.34 -9.16
C LYS A 48 7.76 0.57 -7.87
N GLY A 49 7.70 1.28 -6.75
CA GLY A 49 7.76 0.67 -5.43
C GLY A 49 6.96 1.45 -4.39
N LEU A 50 6.49 0.75 -3.38
CA LEU A 50 5.75 1.32 -2.26
C LEU A 50 6.63 1.24 -1.04
N ALA A 51 6.74 2.37 -0.37
CA ALA A 51 7.41 2.48 0.91
C ALA A 51 6.43 2.97 1.97
N HIS A 52 6.75 2.68 3.22
CA HIS A 52 6.02 3.22 4.37
C HIS A 52 7.01 3.78 5.40
N VAL A 53 6.52 4.63 6.30
CA VAL A 53 7.33 5.22 7.36
C VAL A 53 7.29 4.30 8.57
N THR A 54 8.48 3.90 9.04
CA THR A 54 8.62 3.20 10.32
C THR A 54 8.80 4.20 11.45
N TYR A 55 8.48 3.79 12.66
CA TYR A 55 8.56 4.64 13.85
C TYR A 55 9.36 3.91 14.93
N ASP A 56 10.14 4.66 15.71
CA ASP A 56 10.81 4.10 16.89
C ASP A 56 9.82 3.91 18.05
N GLN A 57 10.31 3.37 19.17
CA GLN A 57 9.53 3.12 20.39
C GLN A 57 8.92 4.39 21.03
N HIS A 58 9.33 5.58 20.59
CA HIS A 58 8.82 6.87 21.07
C HIS A 58 7.91 7.55 20.04
N GLY A 59 7.57 6.86 18.93
CA GLY A 59 6.74 7.43 17.87
C GLY A 59 7.46 8.45 17.00
N ARG A 60 8.79 8.45 16.97
CA ARG A 60 9.56 9.30 16.06
C ARG A 60 9.73 8.58 14.71
N PRO A 61 9.39 9.22 13.58
CA PRO A 61 9.53 8.58 12.28
C PRO A 61 11.00 8.34 11.93
N ALA A 62 11.29 7.22 11.30
CA ALA A 62 12.59 6.93 10.73
C ALA A 62 12.93 7.94 9.63
N THR A 63 14.23 8.22 9.46
CA THR A 63 14.71 9.15 8.44
C THR A 63 14.57 8.63 7.01
N GLN A 64 14.45 7.31 6.84
CA GLN A 64 14.25 6.66 5.56
C GLN A 64 13.04 5.72 5.62
N PRO A 65 12.12 5.80 4.65
CA PRO A 65 11.03 4.84 4.57
C PRO A 65 11.55 3.48 4.10
N VAL A 66 10.82 2.42 4.46
CA VAL A 66 11.15 1.05 4.06
C VAL A 66 10.30 0.68 2.85
N ILE A 67 10.95 0.28 1.75
CA ILE A 67 10.28 -0.25 0.57
C ILE A 67 9.80 -1.66 0.90
N TYR A 68 8.48 -1.89 0.84
CA TYR A 68 7.87 -3.20 1.13
C TYR A 68 7.29 -3.86 -0.11
N TRP A 69 7.21 -3.15 -1.24
CA TRP A 69 6.72 -3.71 -2.50
C TRP A 69 7.50 -3.15 -3.69
N SER A 70 7.78 -4.03 -4.64
CA SER A 70 8.28 -3.70 -5.98
C SER A 70 7.27 -4.16 -7.02
N GLY A 71 7.01 -3.32 -8.02
CA GLY A 71 6.01 -3.60 -9.02
C GLY A 71 6.38 -4.74 -9.97
N ASP A 72 5.34 -5.45 -10.41
CA ASP A 72 5.46 -6.55 -11.37
C ASP A 72 5.85 -5.99 -12.75
N PRO A 73 6.97 -6.44 -13.34
CA PRO A 73 7.45 -5.92 -14.62
C PRO A 73 6.53 -6.25 -15.80
N LEU A 74 5.62 -7.21 -15.64
CA LEU A 74 4.67 -7.62 -16.67
C LEU A 74 3.35 -6.83 -16.59
N VAL A 75 3.15 -6.03 -15.53
CA VAL A 75 1.92 -5.27 -15.32
C VAL A 75 2.08 -3.82 -15.80
N SER A 76 1.12 -3.41 -16.62
CA SER A 76 0.95 -2.01 -17.04
C SER A 76 -0.50 -1.59 -16.78
N LEU A 77 -0.68 -0.55 -15.96
CA LEU A 77 -2.00 -0.01 -15.65
C LEU A 77 -2.47 0.85 -16.80
N GLN A 78 -3.60 0.49 -17.41
CA GLN A 78 -4.31 1.37 -18.35
C GLN A 78 -4.90 2.59 -17.60
N PRO A 79 -5.26 3.67 -18.31
CA PRO A 79 -5.91 4.83 -17.70
C PRO A 79 -7.10 4.42 -16.83
N GLY A 80 -7.12 4.91 -15.58
CA GLY A 80 -8.18 4.62 -14.60
C GLY A 80 -8.09 3.27 -13.89
N GLN A 81 -7.20 2.35 -14.32
CA GLN A 81 -7.02 1.07 -13.64
C GLN A 81 -6.27 1.22 -12.33
N THR A 82 -6.53 0.27 -11.42
CA THR A 82 -5.98 0.22 -10.07
C THR A 82 -5.26 -1.10 -9.84
N VAL A 83 -4.11 -1.04 -9.18
CA VAL A 83 -3.48 -2.20 -8.55
C VAL A 83 -3.70 -2.10 -7.04
N ARG A 84 -4.13 -3.21 -6.43
CA ARG A 84 -4.20 -3.39 -4.99
C ARG A 84 -2.99 -4.15 -4.50
N ILE A 85 -2.25 -3.57 -3.55
CA ILE A 85 -1.07 -4.17 -2.96
C ILE A 85 -1.43 -4.61 -1.54
N HIS A 86 -1.51 -5.92 -1.35
CA HIS A 86 -1.74 -6.54 -0.05
C HIS A 86 -0.44 -6.66 0.74
N THR A 87 -0.50 -6.58 2.07
CA THR A 87 0.70 -6.71 2.91
C THR A 87 1.17 -8.17 3.07
N GLY A 88 0.32 -9.13 2.72
CA GLY A 88 0.62 -10.57 2.74
C GLY A 88 1.35 -11.10 1.50
N LYS A 89 1.16 -12.40 1.22
CA LYS A 89 1.85 -13.17 0.17
C LYS A 89 0.93 -13.62 -0.94
N ARG A 90 1.45 -13.75 -2.16
CA ARG A 90 0.68 -14.31 -3.29
C ARG A 90 0.31 -15.77 -3.08
N ALA A 91 1.17 -16.54 -2.40
CA ALA A 91 0.91 -17.95 -2.09
C ALA A 91 -0.37 -18.17 -1.26
N ASP A 92 -0.79 -17.15 -0.50
CA ASP A 92 -1.98 -17.18 0.34
C ASP A 92 -3.20 -16.51 -0.32
N ALA A 93 -3.07 -15.99 -1.55
CA ALA A 93 -4.11 -15.21 -2.23
C ALA A 93 -5.49 -15.88 -2.27
N TRP A 94 -5.53 -17.22 -2.28
CA TRP A 94 -6.76 -18.02 -2.22
C TRP A 94 -7.57 -17.83 -0.92
N GLN A 95 -6.97 -17.25 0.13
CA GLN A 95 -7.60 -16.94 1.40
C GLN A 95 -8.20 -15.53 1.47
N THR A 96 -8.04 -14.71 0.43
CA THR A 96 -8.51 -13.32 0.38
C THR A 96 -10.02 -13.27 0.48
N ASP A 97 -10.55 -12.50 1.44
CA ASP A 97 -11.98 -12.31 1.55
C ASP A 97 -12.53 -11.59 0.29
N PRO A 98 -13.73 -11.94 -0.21
CA PRO A 98 -14.28 -11.35 -1.43
C PRO A 98 -14.36 -9.81 -1.39
N VAL A 99 -14.61 -9.23 -0.21
CA VAL A 99 -14.65 -7.77 -0.02
C VAL A 99 -13.29 -7.11 -0.25
N ASP A 100 -12.21 -7.81 0.06
CA ASP A 100 -10.82 -7.34 -0.11
C ASP A 100 -10.27 -7.64 -1.50
N ALA A 101 -10.88 -8.60 -2.22
CA ALA A 101 -10.61 -8.83 -3.63
C ALA A 101 -11.35 -7.83 -4.56
N ALA A 102 -12.46 -7.24 -4.12
CA ALA A 102 -13.29 -6.40 -4.98
C ALA A 102 -12.68 -5.01 -5.25
N GLY A 103 -12.88 -4.51 -6.47
CA GLY A 103 -12.65 -3.10 -6.84
C GLY A 103 -11.27 -2.75 -7.40
N ALA A 104 -10.35 -3.72 -7.51
CA ALA A 104 -9.05 -3.53 -8.16
C ALA A 104 -8.99 -4.25 -9.52
N SER A 105 -8.18 -3.72 -10.45
CA SER A 105 -7.94 -4.37 -11.75
C SER A 105 -6.87 -5.46 -11.65
N PHE A 106 -5.90 -5.26 -10.75
CA PHE A 106 -4.81 -6.19 -10.48
C PHE A 106 -4.56 -6.30 -8.97
N HIS A 107 -4.05 -7.45 -8.55
CA HIS A 107 -3.61 -7.68 -7.18
C HIS A 107 -2.12 -7.99 -7.15
N SER A 108 -1.43 -7.40 -6.18
CA SER A 108 -0.03 -7.65 -5.88
C SER A 108 0.16 -7.78 -4.38
N TYR A 109 1.33 -8.26 -3.97
CA TYR A 109 1.60 -8.68 -2.60
C TYR A 109 2.97 -8.17 -2.18
N ALA A 110 3.14 -7.82 -0.91
CA ALA A 110 4.44 -7.44 -0.34
C ALA A 110 5.40 -8.64 -0.24
N GLU A 111 4.86 -9.87 -0.27
CA GLU A 111 5.59 -11.14 -0.16
C GLU A 111 6.31 -11.33 1.19
N GLU A 112 5.93 -10.54 2.20
CA GLU A 112 6.45 -10.60 3.56
C GLU A 112 5.51 -11.39 4.49
N PRO A 113 6.04 -12.17 5.46
CA PRO A 113 5.21 -13.01 6.31
C PRO A 113 4.42 -12.25 7.38
N ASN A 114 4.89 -11.08 7.81
CA ASN A 114 4.33 -10.34 8.96
C ASN A 114 4.32 -8.82 8.74
N PHE A 115 4.42 -8.37 7.48
CA PHE A 115 4.43 -6.93 7.20
C PHE A 115 3.04 -6.33 7.46
N VAL A 116 3.01 -5.24 8.22
CA VAL A 116 1.80 -4.47 8.52
C VAL A 116 2.10 -2.98 8.43
N LEU A 117 1.13 -2.23 7.94
CA LEU A 117 1.07 -0.79 8.00
C LEU A 117 0.89 -0.33 9.46
N ASN A 118 1.37 0.88 9.74
CA ASN A 118 1.42 1.38 11.10
C ASN A 118 0.07 1.99 11.55
N ASN A 119 -0.66 1.24 12.37
CA ASN A 119 -1.91 1.71 12.97
C ASN A 119 -1.71 2.51 14.26
N VAL A 120 -0.58 2.36 14.96
CA VAL A 120 -0.35 2.98 16.29
C VAL A 120 -0.09 4.48 16.16
N TYR A 121 0.77 4.88 15.23
CA TYR A 121 1.13 6.28 14.98
C TYR A 121 0.49 6.86 13.72
N GLY A 122 -0.25 6.02 12.98
CA GLY A 122 -0.58 6.28 11.58
C GLY A 122 0.60 5.95 10.69
N ASP A 123 0.41 6.09 9.38
CA ASP A 123 1.44 5.79 8.41
C ASP A 123 1.47 6.84 7.31
N THR A 124 2.64 6.97 6.68
CA THR A 124 2.83 7.73 5.45
C THR A 124 3.37 6.78 4.39
N ILE A 125 2.51 6.47 3.45
CA ILE A 125 2.81 5.61 2.31
C ILE A 125 3.34 6.49 1.18
N SER A 126 4.42 6.07 0.54
CA SER A 126 5.05 6.80 -0.55
C SER A 126 5.33 5.89 -1.74
N LEU A 127 5.08 6.42 -2.94
CA LEU A 127 5.32 5.76 -4.21
C LEU A 127 6.64 6.25 -4.81
N TRP A 128 7.54 5.31 -5.06
CA TRP A 128 8.90 5.56 -5.52
C TRP A 128 9.13 5.04 -6.93
N LYS A 129 10.16 5.60 -7.57
CA LYS A 129 10.67 5.14 -8.86
C LYS A 129 12.11 4.65 -8.71
N LYS A 130 12.49 3.60 -9.43
CA LYS A 130 13.89 3.25 -9.66
C LYS A 130 14.51 4.17 -10.71
N ASP A 131 15.76 4.56 -10.49
CA ASP A 131 16.60 5.15 -11.54
C ASP A 131 17.15 4.08 -12.50
N ALA A 132 17.93 4.51 -13.49
CA ALA A 132 18.56 3.61 -14.47
C ALA A 132 19.54 2.60 -13.84
N ALA A 133 20.05 2.89 -12.63
CA ALA A 133 20.92 1.98 -11.87
C ALA A 133 20.13 1.04 -10.94
N GLY A 134 18.79 1.09 -10.98
CA GLY A 134 17.92 0.27 -10.15
C GLY A 134 17.76 0.78 -8.72
N LYS A 135 18.24 1.98 -8.39
CA LYS A 135 18.16 2.57 -7.06
C LYS A 135 16.86 3.36 -6.90
N TRP A 136 16.22 3.24 -5.73
CA TRP A 136 15.08 4.09 -5.37
C TRP A 136 15.53 5.54 -5.18
N THR A 137 14.94 6.46 -5.94
CA THR A 137 15.37 7.87 -5.95
C THR A 137 14.23 8.84 -5.73
N ALA A 138 14.59 10.01 -5.19
CA ALA A 138 13.73 11.18 -5.12
C ALA A 138 13.76 11.95 -6.46
N PRO A 139 12.71 12.73 -6.80
CA PRO A 139 11.48 12.91 -6.02
C PRO A 139 10.56 11.68 -6.09
N LEU A 140 9.82 11.44 -4.99
CA LEU A 140 8.75 10.45 -4.98
C LEU A 140 7.66 10.82 -6.00
N ILE A 141 6.96 9.81 -6.52
CA ILE A 141 5.87 9.98 -7.48
C ILE A 141 4.64 10.55 -6.78
N ASP A 142 4.30 10.01 -5.62
CA ASP A 142 3.13 10.41 -4.84
C ASP A 142 3.26 9.92 -3.38
N SER A 143 2.53 10.55 -2.46
CA SER A 143 2.44 10.10 -1.08
C SER A 143 1.05 10.34 -0.51
N ALA A 144 0.67 9.49 0.45
CA ALA A 144 -0.55 9.63 1.21
C ALA A 144 -0.38 9.12 2.65
N SER A 145 -1.06 9.77 3.59
CA SER A 145 -0.96 9.50 5.02
C SER A 145 -2.33 9.29 5.65
N TYR A 146 -2.39 8.49 6.71
CA TYR A 146 -3.57 8.36 7.57
C TYR A 146 -3.19 8.53 9.04
N ALA A 147 -4.18 8.92 9.85
CA ALA A 147 -3.99 9.14 11.28
C ALA A 147 -3.93 7.82 12.06
N ALA A 148 -3.35 7.89 13.26
CA ALA A 148 -3.35 6.80 14.23
C ALA A 148 -4.75 6.23 14.50
N ASN A 149 -4.78 4.94 14.84
CA ASN A 149 -5.96 4.15 15.18
C ASN A 149 -7.06 4.19 14.10
N PRO A 150 -6.74 3.82 12.84
CA PRO A 150 -7.76 3.74 11.80
C PRO A 150 -8.83 2.72 12.19
N PRO A 151 -10.13 3.01 11.93
CA PRO A 151 -11.22 2.12 12.31
C PRO A 151 -11.08 0.73 11.68
N GLU A 152 -11.37 -0.31 12.47
CA GLU A 152 -11.34 -1.70 12.04
C GLU A 152 -12.27 -1.93 10.83
N GLY A 153 -11.78 -2.65 9.83
CA GLY A 153 -12.49 -2.99 8.60
C GLY A 153 -12.69 -1.85 7.61
N ARG A 154 -12.31 -0.60 7.95
CA ARG A 154 -12.63 0.56 7.13
C ARG A 154 -11.63 0.77 5.99
N VAL A 155 -12.16 0.97 4.80
CA VAL A 155 -11.41 1.51 3.67
C VAL A 155 -11.33 3.04 3.83
N LEU A 156 -10.11 3.54 3.93
CA LEU A 156 -9.81 4.97 3.92
C LEU A 156 -9.65 5.44 2.48
N GLN A 157 -10.28 6.56 2.14
CA GLN A 157 -10.26 7.14 0.80
C GLN A 157 -9.47 8.43 0.81
N ARG A 158 -8.73 8.69 -0.27
CA ARG A 158 -7.99 9.94 -0.40
C ARG A 158 -8.95 11.11 -0.49
N ARG A 159 -8.83 12.05 0.44
CA ARG A 159 -9.57 13.31 0.40
C ARG A 159 -9.11 14.14 -0.81
N PRO A 160 -10.04 14.61 -1.66
CA PRO A 160 -9.71 15.43 -2.83
C PRO A 160 -8.82 16.62 -2.49
N GLY A 161 -7.78 16.85 -3.31
CA GLY A 161 -6.85 17.96 -3.13
C GLY A 161 -5.89 17.84 -1.95
N SER A 162 -5.78 16.65 -1.34
CA SER A 162 -4.89 16.42 -0.19
C SER A 162 -4.15 15.09 -0.30
N ASN A 163 -3.16 14.90 0.57
CA ASN A 163 -2.46 13.63 0.76
C ASN A 163 -3.05 12.81 1.92
N ASN A 164 -4.25 13.14 2.40
CA ASN A 164 -4.84 12.45 3.55
C ASN A 164 -5.81 11.35 3.10
N LEU A 165 -5.66 10.16 3.67
CA LEU A 165 -6.63 9.07 3.60
C LEU A 165 -7.52 9.12 4.85
N VAL A 166 -8.84 9.15 4.65
CA VAL A 166 -9.85 9.32 5.73
C VAL A 166 -11.07 8.43 5.56
#